data_AF-A0A455SGC7-F1
#
_entry.id   AF-A0A455SGC7-F1
#
_cell.length_a   1.000
_cell.length_b   1.000
_cell.length_c   1.000
_cell.angle_alpha   90.00
_cell.angle_beta   90.00
_cell.angle_gamma   90.00
#
_symmetry.space_group_name_H-M   'P 1'
#
loop_
_entity.id
_entity.type
_entity.pdbx_description
1 polymer ?
#
loop_
_entity_poly.entity_id
_entity_poly.type
_entity_poly.pdbx_seq_one_letter_code
_entity_poly.pdbx_strand_id
1 'polypeptide(L)' 'MASLICHGSPHAIVEGYQALGSWIEANGYTITGPNRKVSLRWSGELDDYLTEIQFPVEMVS' A
#
# COMPACT_ATOMS: atom_id res chain seq x y z
N MET A 1 -8.88 -7.43 -2.69
CA MET A 1 -7.63 -6.63 -2.67
C MET A 1 -7.83 -5.48 -1.69
N ALA A 2 -6.83 -5.15 -0.89
CA ALA A 2 -6.74 -3.90 -0.13
C ALA A 2 -5.62 -3.05 -0.73
N SER A 3 -5.80 -1.73 -0.80
CA SER A 3 -4.86 -0.85 -1.50
C SER A 3 -4.71 0.51 -0.83
N LEU A 4 -3.52 1.09 -0.93
CA LEU A 4 -3.17 2.41 -0.41
C LEU A 4 -2.33 3.16 -1.45
N ILE A 5 -2.66 4.43 -1.68
CA ILE A 5 -1.85 5.34 -2.49
C ILE A 5 -0.99 6.20 -1.56
N CYS A 6 0.32 6.13 -1.77
CA CYS A 6 1.31 6.92 -1.05
C CYS A 6 1.73 8.11 -1.93
N HIS A 7 1.66 9.32 -1.36
CA HIS A 7 2.14 10.55 -1.98
C HIS A 7 3.55 10.88 -1.52
N GLY A 8 4.36 11.39 -2.43
CA GLY A 8 5.71 11.86 -2.17
C GLY A 8 6.76 10.76 -2.23
N SER A 9 7.89 11.02 -1.57
CA SER A 9 9.10 10.20 -1.72
C SER A 9 8.83 8.70 -1.46
N PRO A 10 9.31 7.79 -2.34
CA PRO A 10 9.23 6.34 -2.14
C PRO A 10 9.93 5.85 -0.87
N HIS A 11 10.74 6.68 -0.21
CA HIS A 11 11.36 6.32 1.07
C HIS A 11 10.36 6.27 2.23
N ALA A 12 9.25 7.01 2.15
CA ALA A 12 8.17 6.96 3.15
C ALA A 12 7.27 5.71 3.00
N ILE A 13 7.57 4.82 2.05
CA ILE A 13 6.68 3.70 1.71
C ILE A 13 6.53 2.66 2.82
N VAL A 14 7.49 2.59 3.74
CA VAL A 14 7.42 1.71 4.93
C VAL A 14 6.21 2.06 5.79
N GLU A 15 5.93 3.36 5.97
CA GLU A 15 4.76 3.84 6.70
C GLU A 15 3.47 3.44 5.98
N GLY A 16 3.48 3.46 4.65
CA GLY A 16 2.36 2.98 3.82
C GLY A 16 2.07 1.48 4.01
N TYR A 17 3.10 0.64 4.07
CA TYR A 17 2.94 -0.79 4.38
C TYR A 17 2.36 -1.01 5.78
N GLN A 18 2.88 -0.30 6.78
CA GLN A 18 2.41 -0.41 8.15
C GLN A 18 0.94 0.04 8.27
N ALA A 19 0.59 1.19 7.70
CA ALA A 19 -0.77 1.72 7.72
C ALA A 19 -1.78 0.76 7.05
N LEU A 20 -1.43 0.22 5.88
CA LEU A 20 -2.29 -0.71 5.16
C LEU A 20 -2.42 -2.04 5.92
N GLY A 21 -1.33 -2.56 6.49
CA GLY A 21 -1.35 -3.77 7.31
C GLY A 21 -2.24 -3.63 8.55
N SER A 22 -2.07 -2.55 9.31
CA SER A 22 -2.91 -2.26 10.48
C SER A 22 -4.38 -2.11 10.11
N TRP A 23 -4.70 -1.48 8.98
CA TRP A 23 -6.08 -1.38 8.51
C TRP A 23 -6.66 -2.75 8.13
N ILE A 24 -5.90 -3.59 7.42
CA ILE A 24 -6.32 -4.95 7.04
C ILE A 24 -6.68 -5.76 8.30
N GLU A 25 -5.79 -5.79 9.30
CA GLU A 25 -6.02 -6.51 10.55
C GLU A 25 -7.22 -5.96 11.32
N ALA A 26 -7.30 -4.63 11.50
CA ALA A 26 -8.37 -3.99 12.25
C ALA A 26 -9.76 -4.17 11.61
N ASN A 27 -9.83 -4.45 10.31
CA ASN A 27 -11.07 -4.69 9.59
C ASN A 27 -11.37 -6.19 9.38
N GLY A 28 -10.61 -7.08 10.03
CA GLY A 28 -10.89 -8.53 10.01
C GLY A 28 -10.49 -9.22 8.72
N TYR A 29 -9.57 -8.65 7.95
CA TYR A 29 -9.04 -9.27 6.74
C TYR A 29 -7.70 -9.95 7.02
N THR A 30 -7.35 -10.95 6.22
CA THR A 30 -6.03 -11.57 6.20
C THR A 30 -5.39 -11.46 4.82
N ILE A 31 -4.07 -11.32 4.76
CA ILE A 31 -3.30 -11.27 3.51
C ILE A 31 -3.14 -12.69 2.98
N THR A 32 -3.55 -12.91 1.73
CA THR A 32 -3.57 -14.26 1.11
C THR A 32 -2.51 -14.49 0.05
N GLY A 33 -1.58 -13.54 -0.12
CA GLY A 33 -0.56 -13.63 -1.15
C GLY A 33 0.38 -12.43 -1.18
N PRO A 34 1.33 -12.41 -2.13
CA PRO A 34 2.34 -11.38 -2.22
C PRO A 34 1.73 -10.02 -2.55
N ASN A 35 2.38 -8.96 -2.06
CA ASN A 35 1.98 -7.60 -2.38
C ASN A 35 2.38 -7.22 -3.81
N ARG A 36 1.70 -6.22 -4.36
CA ARG A 36 2.09 -5.52 -5.58
C ARG A 36 2.38 -4.06 -5.26
N LYS A 37 3.43 -3.52 -5.87
CA LYS A 37 3.78 -2.09 -5.80
C LYS A 37 3.77 -1.51 -7.21
N VAL A 38 3.04 -0.42 -7.42
CA VAL A 38 2.86 0.20 -8.74
C VAL A 38 3.21 1.68 -8.65
N SER A 39 4.16 2.14 -9.47
CA SER A 39 4.42 3.56 -9.65
C SER A 39 3.36 4.15 -10.58
N LEU A 40 2.42 4.92 -10.03
CA LEU A 40 1.33 5.57 -10.77
C LEU A 40 1.79 6.89 -11.40
N ARG A 41 2.69 7.61 -10.72
CA ARG A 41 3.31 8.82 -11.23
C ARG A 41 4.78 8.83 -10.89
N TRP A 42 5.59 9.12 -11.90
CA TRP A 42 7.03 9.34 -11.79
C TRP A 42 7.36 10.69 -12.42
N SER A 43 7.96 11.58 -11.64
CA SER A 43 8.32 12.96 -12.01
C SER A 43 9.81 13.23 -11.72
N GLY A 44 10.30 14.42 -12.02
CA GLY A 44 11.62 14.86 -11.55
C GLY A 44 11.62 15.23 -10.06
N GLU A 45 10.48 15.71 -9.56
CA GLU A 45 10.28 16.14 -8.17
C GLU A 45 9.70 14.99 -7.34
N LEU A 46 10.37 14.61 -6.24
CA LEU A 46 10.00 13.46 -5.39
C LEU A 46 8.62 13.61 -4.73
N ASP A 47 8.20 14.84 -4.43
CA ASP A 47 6.93 15.11 -3.77
C ASP A 47 5.70 14.81 -4.65
N ASP A 48 5.92 14.77 -5.97
CA ASP A 48 4.89 14.45 -6.96
C ASP A 48 4.76 12.94 -7.23
N TYR A 49 5.56 12.10 -6.58
CA TYR A 49 5.53 10.66 -6.82
C TYR A 49 4.25 10.08 -6.22
N LEU A 50 3.65 9.16 -6.98
CA LEU A 50 2.50 8.40 -6.53
C LEU A 50 2.83 6.93 -6.66
N THR A 51 2.80 6.23 -5.54
CA THR A 51 2.99 4.78 -5.51
C THR A 51 1.77 4.12 -4.87
N GLU A 52 1.22 3.12 -5.53
CA GLU A 52 0.16 2.27 -5.00
C GLU A 52 0.75 0.97 -4.43
N ILE A 53 0.34 0.61 -3.23
CA ILE A 53 0.61 -0.68 -2.60
C ILE A 53 -0.69 -1.47 -2.57
N GLN A 54 -0.65 -2.74 -2.99
CA GLN A 54 -1.81 -3.63 -3.03
C GLN A 54 -1.48 -4.95 -2.33
N PHE A 55 -2.42 -5.46 -1.54
CA PHE A 55 -2.39 -6.83 -1.01
C PHE A 55 -3.65 -7.60 -1.43
N PRO A 56 -3.53 -8.86 -1.88
CA PRO A 56 -4.66 -9.77 -1.89
C PRO A 56 -5.09 -10.06 -0.46
N VAL A 57 -6.39 -9.92 -0.19
CA VAL A 57 -6.96 -10.14 1.13
C VAL A 57 -8.28 -10.87 1.05
N GLU A 58 -8.58 -11.63 2.09
CA GLU A 58 -9.85 -12.33 2.31
C GLU A 58 -10.38 -12.04 3.71
N MET A 59 -11.71 -12.13 3.89
CA MET A 59 -12.32 -11.95 5.20
C MET A 59 -11.95 -13.13 6.10
N VAL A 60 -11.55 -12.85 7.33
CA VAL A 60 -11.39 -13.88 8.35
C VAL A 60 -12.78 -14.36 8.74
N SER A 61 -13.08 -15.61 8.39
CA SER A 61 -14.35 -16.30 8.71
C SER A 61 -14.40 -16.83 10.13
#